data_AF-A0A1E3QGZ3-F1
#
_entry.id   AF-A0A1E3QGZ3-F1
#
_cell.length_a   1.000
_cell.length_b   1.000
_cell.length_c   1.000
_cell.angle_alpha   90.00
_cell.angle_beta   90.00
_cell.angle_gamma   90.00
#
_symmetry.space_group_name_H-M   'P 1'
#
loop_
_entity.id
_entity.type
_entity.pdbx_description
1 polymer ?
#
loop_
_entity_poly.entity_id
_entity_poly.type
_entity_poly.pdbx_seq_one_letter_code
_entity_poly.pdbx_strand_id
1 'polypeptide(L)'
;MLNEGEYSLVPSSGFVVKTALEVPMTDPPASAGTKVFLNICYNKRVPEAPGGFEKIEEAIMRDDWAIPVIVSSAREDTDKAGSKCLVYDCCANTKILQYALRDSNVRLVLIESCLEVAEHHAGTVFSRGILSTTTAYS
;
A
#
# COMPACT_ATOMS: atom_id res chain seq x y z
N MET A 1 -15.64 31.41 8.82
CA MET A 1 -15.72 30.08 8.19
C MET A 1 -14.29 29.69 7.85
N LEU A 2 -13.71 28.77 8.61
CA LEU A 2 -12.34 28.32 8.33
C LEU A 2 -12.40 27.48 7.05
N ASN A 3 -11.61 27.86 6.05
CA ASN A 3 -11.29 26.98 4.92
C ASN A 3 -10.71 25.70 5.49
N GLU A 4 -11.32 24.55 5.22
CA GLU A 4 -10.76 23.25 5.57
C GLU A 4 -9.47 23.10 4.76
N GLY A 5 -8.35 23.27 5.45
CA GLY A 5 -7.03 23.36 4.84
C GLY A 5 -6.63 22.04 4.20
N GLU A 6 -6.13 22.11 2.98
CA GLU A 6 -5.39 21.01 2.36
C GLU A 6 -4.18 20.68 3.24
N TYR A 7 -4.06 19.41 3.63
CA TYR A 7 -2.94 18.94 4.45
C TYR A 7 -1.99 18.10 3.59
N SER A 8 -0.78 18.62 3.37
CA SER A 8 0.29 17.85 2.74
C SER A 8 0.94 16.89 3.75
N LEU A 9 1.10 15.64 3.32
CA LEU A 9 1.88 14.63 4.02
C LEU A 9 3.19 14.42 3.24
N VAL A 10 4.29 14.35 3.98
CA VAL A 10 5.59 13.92 3.45
C VAL A 10 5.90 12.56 4.10
N PRO A 11 5.62 11.43 3.42
CA PRO A 11 5.86 10.11 3.97
C PRO A 11 7.35 9.76 3.98
N SER A 12 7.74 8.93 4.95
CA SER A 12 9.04 8.26 4.94
C SER A 12 8.95 6.91 4.24
N SER A 13 10.01 6.50 3.55
CA SER A 13 10.06 5.24 2.80
C SER A 13 10.18 4.01 3.70
N GLY A 14 9.37 2.98 3.45
CA GLY A 14 9.47 1.66 4.06
C GLY A 14 10.03 0.62 3.09
N PHE A 15 9.15 -0.12 2.43
CA PHE A 15 9.50 -1.18 1.48
C PHE A 15 8.58 -1.14 0.26
N VAL A 16 8.93 -1.89 -0.78
CA VAL A 16 8.14 -1.97 -2.01
C VAL A 16 7.54 -3.36 -2.15
N VAL A 17 6.25 -3.41 -2.51
CA VAL A 17 5.57 -4.63 -2.97
C VAL A 17 5.47 -4.55 -4.47
N LYS A 18 5.85 -5.63 -5.16
CA LYS A 18 5.66 -5.77 -6.61
C LYS A 18 4.60 -6.82 -6.86
N THR A 19 3.68 -6.49 -7.77
CA THR A 19 2.62 -7.33 -8.32
C THR A 19 2.42 -7.00 -9.81
N ALA A 20 1.32 -7.45 -10.42
CA ALA A 20 0.85 -7.01 -11.72
C ALA A 20 -0.68 -6.88 -11.74
N LEU A 21 -1.18 -6.14 -12.73
CA LEU A 21 -2.60 -6.09 -13.04
C LEU A 21 -3.13 -7.46 -13.48
N GLU A 22 -4.24 -7.90 -12.94
CA GLU A 22 -4.99 -9.04 -13.48
C GLU A 22 -5.93 -8.62 -14.59
N VAL A 23 -6.48 -7.40 -14.50
CA VAL A 23 -7.40 -6.83 -15.49
C VAL A 23 -6.84 -5.53 -16.08
N PRO A 24 -7.08 -5.25 -17.37
CA PRO A 24 -6.68 -3.99 -17.98
C PRO A 24 -7.32 -2.77 -17.31
N MET A 25 -6.63 -1.64 -17.33
CA MET A 25 -7.13 -0.34 -16.89
C MET A 25 -7.22 0.62 -18.08
N THR A 26 -8.19 1.54 -18.03
CA THR A 26 -8.36 2.60 -19.04
C THR A 26 -7.70 3.91 -18.64
N ASP A 27 -7.50 4.15 -17.34
CA ASP A 27 -6.87 5.37 -16.82
C ASP A 27 -6.03 5.08 -15.56
N PRO A 28 -4.69 5.17 -15.63
CA PRO A 28 -3.91 5.27 -16.86
C PRO A 28 -4.05 3.98 -17.71
N PRO A 29 -3.96 4.06 -19.06
CA PRO A 29 -4.07 2.88 -19.90
C PRO A 29 -2.99 1.84 -19.62
N ALA A 30 -3.39 0.64 -19.24
CA ALA A 30 -2.48 -0.48 -18.94
C ALA A 30 -3.13 -1.83 -19.24
N SER A 31 -2.36 -2.77 -19.79
CA SER A 31 -2.84 -4.14 -20.08
C SER A 31 -2.71 -5.04 -18.86
N ALA A 32 -3.47 -6.14 -18.83
CA ALA A 32 -3.22 -7.23 -17.87
C ALA A 32 -1.75 -7.69 -17.96
N GLY A 33 -1.15 -8.02 -16.82
CA GLY A 33 0.27 -8.33 -16.69
C GLY A 33 1.19 -7.10 -16.58
N THR A 34 0.69 -5.87 -16.73
CA THR A 34 1.48 -4.66 -16.44
C THR A 34 1.93 -4.69 -14.99
N LYS A 35 3.24 -4.50 -14.76
CA LYS A 35 3.81 -4.52 -13.41
C LYS A 35 3.24 -3.36 -12.59
N VAL A 36 2.93 -3.66 -11.34
CA VAL A 36 2.47 -2.68 -10.36
C VAL A 36 3.42 -2.71 -9.17
N PHE A 37 3.86 -1.54 -8.73
CA PHE A 37 4.67 -1.37 -7.53
C PHE A 37 3.87 -0.58 -6.50
N LEU A 38 3.81 -1.07 -5.27
CA LEU A 38 3.24 -0.36 -4.14
C LEU A 38 4.39 0.02 -3.22
N ASN A 39 4.66 1.32 -3.13
CA ASN A 39 5.58 1.88 -2.17
C ASN A 39 4.89 1.96 -0.81
N ILE A 40 5.25 1.07 0.11
CA ILE A 40 4.75 1.11 1.47
C ILE A 40 5.55 2.17 2.23
N CYS A 41 4.91 3.29 2.50
CA CYS A 41 5.47 4.44 3.18
C CYS A 41 4.70 4.74 4.48
N TYR A 42 5.20 5.68 5.28
CA TYR A 42 4.61 5.94 6.59
C TYR A 42 4.67 7.39 7.01
N ASN A 43 3.66 7.80 7.78
CA ASN A 43 3.62 9.11 8.40
C ASN A 43 2.81 9.04 9.70
N LYS A 44 3.32 9.64 10.78
CA LYS A 44 2.67 9.68 12.11
C LYS A 44 1.31 10.39 12.12
N ARG A 45 0.99 11.16 11.09
CA ARG A 45 -0.31 11.85 10.94
C ARG A 45 -1.40 10.95 10.36
N VAL A 46 -1.05 9.82 9.74
CA VAL A 46 -2.06 8.82 9.34
C VAL A 46 -2.64 8.21 10.61
N PRO A 47 -3.97 8.04 10.72
CA PRO A 47 -4.59 7.43 11.88
C PRO A 47 -4.01 6.05 12.20
N GLU A 48 -3.88 5.75 13.49
CA GLU A 48 -3.57 4.39 13.95
C GLU A 48 -4.79 3.48 13.74
N ALA A 49 -4.54 2.18 13.67
CA ALA A 49 -5.62 1.21 13.61
C ALA A 49 -6.50 1.26 14.88
N PRO A 50 -7.82 1.05 14.75
CA PRO A 50 -8.73 1.00 15.90
C PRO A 50 -8.32 -0.08 16.90
N GLY A 51 -8.48 0.19 18.21
CA GLY A 51 -8.23 -0.81 19.25
C GLY A 51 -6.76 -0.95 19.69
N GLY A 52 -5.82 -0.32 18.99
CA GLY A 52 -4.41 -0.28 19.36
C GLY A 52 -3.65 -1.58 19.09
N PHE A 53 -2.33 -1.47 18.94
CA PHE A 53 -1.45 -2.56 18.50
C PHE A 53 -1.39 -3.78 19.43
N GLU A 54 -1.83 -3.65 20.68
CA GLU A 54 -1.81 -4.74 21.66
C GLU A 54 -2.76 -5.89 21.30
N LYS A 55 -3.77 -5.63 20.45
CA LYS A 55 -4.76 -6.63 20.04
C LYS A 55 -4.61 -7.07 18.58
N ILE A 56 -3.46 -6.79 17.96
CA ILE A 56 -3.24 -7.01 16.53
C ILE A 56 -3.36 -8.45 16.12
N GLU A 57 -2.77 -9.35 16.90
CA GLU A 57 -2.88 -10.78 16.63
C GLU A 57 -4.34 -11.27 16.73
N GLU A 58 -5.06 -10.85 17.78
CA GLU A 58 -6.46 -11.27 17.99
C GLU A 58 -7.39 -10.80 16.88
N ALA A 59 -7.26 -9.54 16.45
CA ALA A 59 -8.18 -8.99 15.46
C ALA A 59 -7.75 -9.31 14.02
N ILE A 60 -6.47 -9.67 13.77
CA ILE A 60 -6.07 -10.39 12.55
C ILE A 60 -6.75 -11.77 12.49
N MET A 61 -6.75 -12.54 13.59
CA MET A 61 -7.39 -13.87 13.63
C MET A 61 -8.91 -13.82 13.42
N ARG A 62 -9.55 -12.68 13.73
CA ARG A 62 -10.99 -12.49 13.56
C ARG A 62 -11.38 -11.86 12.23
N ASP A 63 -10.41 -11.48 11.40
CA ASP A 63 -10.64 -10.73 10.16
C ASP A 63 -11.39 -9.39 10.38
N ASP A 64 -11.34 -8.87 11.61
CA ASP A 64 -12.05 -7.66 12.04
C ASP A 64 -11.13 -6.42 12.03
N TRP A 65 -9.98 -6.50 11.36
CA TRP A 65 -8.95 -5.46 11.36
C TRP A 65 -8.60 -4.99 9.94
N ALA A 66 -8.91 -3.72 9.64
CA ALA A 66 -8.34 -3.00 8.51
C ALA A 66 -7.31 -1.97 8.99
N ILE A 67 -6.10 -1.97 8.41
CA ILE A 67 -5.10 -0.95 8.70
C ILE A 67 -5.47 0.31 7.91
N PRO A 68 -5.61 1.49 8.54
CA PRO A 68 -5.81 2.73 7.82
C PRO A 68 -4.61 3.03 6.92
N VAL A 69 -4.86 3.11 5.62
CA VAL A 69 -3.85 3.44 4.60
C VAL A 69 -4.39 4.56 3.72
N ILE A 70 -3.56 5.56 3.44
CA ILE A 70 -3.82 6.57 2.42
C ILE A 70 -3.09 6.14 1.17
N VAL A 71 -3.80 6.00 0.05
CA VAL A 71 -3.23 5.58 -1.23
C VAL A 71 -3.23 6.76 -2.21
N SER A 72 -2.11 6.97 -2.89
CA SER A 72 -2.03 7.96 -3.98
C SER A 72 -2.79 7.48 -5.22
N SER A 73 -3.11 8.40 -6.13
CA SER A 73 -3.43 8.00 -7.50
C SER A 73 -2.27 7.23 -8.14
N ALA A 74 -2.59 6.42 -9.15
CA ALA A 74 -1.59 5.70 -9.92
C ALA A 74 -0.64 6.68 -10.63
N ARG A 75 0.65 6.40 -10.60
CA ARG A 75 1.63 7.03 -11.50
C ARG A 75 2.19 6.03 -12.49
N GLU A 76 2.38 6.47 -13.72
CA GLU A 76 3.11 5.70 -14.73
C GLU A 76 4.62 5.85 -14.50
N ASP A 77 5.35 4.74 -14.59
CA ASP A 77 6.81 4.72 -14.46
C ASP A 77 7.40 3.65 -15.40
N THR A 78 8.73 3.55 -15.42
CA THR A 78 9.46 2.55 -16.20
C THR A 78 10.34 1.72 -15.28
N ASP A 79 10.26 0.40 -15.39
CA ASP A 79 11.11 -0.49 -14.61
C ASP A 79 12.57 -0.51 -15.12
N LYS A 80 13.45 -1.21 -14.40
CA LYS A 80 14.87 -1.35 -14.77
C LYS A 80 15.10 -1.99 -16.16
N ALA A 81 14.11 -2.67 -16.71
CA ALA A 81 14.17 -3.33 -18.01
C ALA A 81 13.60 -2.44 -19.15
N GLY A 82 13.22 -1.20 -18.85
CA GLY A 82 12.61 -0.29 -19.83
C GLY A 82 11.12 -0.55 -20.07
N SER A 83 10.48 -1.42 -19.28
CA SER A 83 9.06 -1.76 -19.44
C SER A 83 8.19 -0.83 -18.60
N LYS A 84 7.06 -0.37 -19.18
CA LYS A 84 6.06 0.43 -18.47
C LYS A 84 5.52 -0.31 -17.23
N CYS A 85 5.38 0.42 -16.13
CA CYS A 85 4.75 -0.06 -14.91
C CYS A 85 3.87 1.04 -14.29
N LEU A 86 3.05 0.63 -13.33
CA LEU A 86 2.29 1.53 -12.48
C LEU A 86 2.89 1.53 -11.08
N VAL A 87 2.84 2.68 -10.41
CA VAL A 87 3.27 2.80 -9.03
C VAL A 87 2.21 3.50 -8.19
N TYR A 88 2.02 3.02 -6.97
CA TYR A 88 1.14 3.59 -5.94
C TYR A 88 1.98 3.85 -4.69
N ASP A 89 1.74 4.96 -4.01
CA ASP A 89 2.27 5.18 -2.66
C ASP A 89 1.17 4.87 -1.64
N CYS A 90 1.46 3.93 -0.74
CA CYS A 90 0.56 3.46 0.30
C CYS A 90 1.11 3.90 1.66
N CYS A 91 0.54 4.97 2.21
CA CYS A 91 1.01 5.57 3.46
C CYS A 91 0.19 5.09 4.66
N ALA A 92 0.84 4.37 5.57
CA ALA A 92 0.25 3.95 6.83
C ALA A 92 0.80 4.76 8.03
N ASN A 93 0.29 4.51 9.24
CA ASN A 93 0.87 5.11 10.44
C ASN A 93 2.30 4.56 10.70
N THR A 94 3.19 5.39 11.27
CA THR A 94 4.57 4.96 11.58
C THR A 94 4.65 3.77 12.53
N LYS A 95 3.72 3.63 13.49
CA LYS A 95 3.74 2.53 14.46
C LYS A 95 3.51 1.18 13.80
N ILE A 96 2.54 1.05 12.87
CA ILE A 96 2.25 -0.24 12.22
C ILE A 96 3.47 -0.79 11.48
N LEU A 97 4.29 0.10 10.89
CA LEU A 97 5.52 -0.33 10.24
C LEU A 97 6.51 -0.95 11.24
N GLN A 98 6.66 -0.38 12.43
CA GLN A 98 7.57 -0.94 13.46
C GLN A 98 7.17 -2.36 13.86
N TYR A 99 5.87 -2.66 13.90
CA TYR A 99 5.36 -4.01 14.13
C TYR A 99 5.54 -4.92 12.91
N ALA A 100 5.22 -4.44 11.70
CA ALA A 100 5.41 -5.18 10.45
C ALA A 100 6.88 -5.53 10.14
N LEU A 101 7.85 -4.83 10.76
CA LEU A 101 9.27 -5.19 10.69
C LEU A 101 9.66 -6.37 11.59
N ARG A 102 8.85 -6.67 12.62
CA ARG A 102 9.13 -7.69 13.64
C ARG A 102 8.21 -8.91 13.50
N ASP A 103 7.04 -8.73 12.91
CA ASP A 103 6.00 -9.74 12.77
C ASP A 103 5.55 -9.88 11.31
N SER A 104 5.68 -11.08 10.76
CA SER A 104 5.33 -11.38 9.37
C SER A 104 3.82 -11.39 9.11
N ASN A 105 2.99 -11.76 10.09
CA ASN A 105 1.53 -11.74 9.96
C ASN A 105 1.05 -10.29 9.88
N VAL A 106 1.58 -9.40 10.75
CA VAL A 106 1.28 -7.97 10.67
C VAL A 106 1.72 -7.38 9.34
N ARG A 107 2.90 -7.79 8.84
CA ARG A 107 3.38 -7.37 7.52
C ARG A 107 2.45 -7.82 6.40
N LEU A 108 1.97 -9.07 6.44
CA LEU A 108 1.04 -9.60 5.43
C LEU A 108 -0.27 -8.83 5.43
N VAL A 109 -0.84 -8.56 6.61
CA VAL A 109 -2.09 -7.80 6.73
C VAL A 109 -1.91 -6.35 6.27
N LEU A 110 -0.77 -5.73 6.57
CA LEU A 110 -0.44 -4.40 6.01
C LEU A 110 -0.39 -4.41 4.48
N ILE A 111 0.26 -5.42 3.90
CA ILE A 111 0.34 -5.57 2.44
C ILE A 111 -1.05 -5.77 1.86
N GLU A 112 -1.87 -6.63 2.46
CA GLU A 112 -3.23 -6.90 1.99
C GLU A 112 -4.10 -5.64 2.06
N SER A 113 -4.11 -4.92 3.19
CA SER A 113 -4.84 -3.65 3.29
C SER A 113 -4.38 -2.61 2.25
N CYS A 114 -3.08 -2.58 1.92
CA CYS A 114 -2.59 -1.68 0.88
C CYS A 114 -3.07 -2.08 -0.52
N LEU A 115 -3.09 -3.39 -0.82
CA LEU A 115 -3.59 -3.91 -2.09
C LEU A 115 -5.09 -3.63 -2.22
N GLU A 116 -5.90 -3.96 -1.22
CA GLU A 116 -7.35 -3.76 -1.24
C GLU A 116 -7.73 -2.28 -1.45
N VAL A 117 -7.10 -1.37 -0.71
CA VAL A 117 -7.38 0.07 -0.85
C VAL A 117 -6.93 0.59 -2.21
N ALA A 118 -5.77 0.14 -2.71
CA ALA A 118 -5.27 0.56 -4.01
C ALA A 118 -6.12 0.00 -5.17
N GLU A 119 -6.59 -1.24 -5.08
CA GLU A 119 -7.53 -1.86 -6.01
C GLU A 119 -8.87 -1.12 -6.03
N HIS A 120 -9.40 -0.82 -4.85
CA HIS A 120 -10.63 -0.05 -4.70
C HIS A 120 -10.50 1.34 -5.34
N HIS A 121 -9.40 2.06 -5.04
CA HIS A 121 -9.13 3.38 -5.61
C HIS A 121 -8.93 3.32 -7.14
N ALA A 122 -8.28 2.27 -7.65
CA ALA A 122 -7.98 2.12 -9.07
C ALA A 122 -9.12 1.48 -9.90
N GLY A 123 -10.13 0.89 -9.25
CA GLY A 123 -11.19 0.15 -9.94
C GLY A 123 -10.67 -1.07 -10.71
N THR A 124 -9.67 -1.76 -10.18
CA THR A 124 -8.99 -2.89 -10.83
C THR A 124 -8.63 -3.99 -9.82
N VAL A 125 -8.00 -5.07 -10.30
CA VAL A 125 -7.53 -6.19 -9.49
C VAL A 125 -6.04 -6.40 -9.72
N PHE A 126 -5.30 -6.59 -8.62
CA PHE A 126 -3.89 -6.89 -8.56
C PHE A 126 -3.66 -8.34 -8.17
N SER A 127 -2.64 -8.95 -8.77
CA SER A 127 -2.42 -10.37 -8.57
C SER A 127 -1.83 -10.69 -7.22
N ARG A 128 -2.43 -11.65 -6.51
CA ARG A 128 -1.86 -12.22 -5.27
C ARG A 128 -0.83 -13.32 -5.55
N GLY A 129 -0.84 -13.91 -6.75
CA GLY A 129 0.03 -15.05 -7.11
C GLY A 129 1.49 -14.70 -7.42
N ILE A 130 1.81 -13.42 -7.57
CA ILE A 130 3.14 -12.93 -7.99
C ILE A 130 3.70 -11.84 -7.07
N LEU A 131 3.28 -11.85 -5.81
CA LEU A 131 3.75 -10.90 -4.81
C LEU A 131 5.24 -11.11 -4.51
N SER A 132 6.00 -10.01 -4.55
CA SER A 132 7.38 -9.98 -4.06
C SER A 132 7.61 -8.69 -3.29
N THR A 133 8.42 -8.74 -2.24
CA THR A 133 8.77 -7.55 -1.46
C THR A 133 10.26 -7.26 -1.56
N THR A 134 10.63 -6.00 -1.61
CA THR A 134 12.03 -5.56 -1.65
C THR A 134 12.18 -4.31 -0.80
N THR A 135 13.21 -4.27 0.05
CA THR A 135 13.56 -3.06 0.80
C THR A 135 14.07 -2.03 -0.19
N ALA A 136 13.52 -0.81 -0.17
CA ALA A 136 14.08 0.29 -0.94
C ALA A 136 15.45 0.64 -0.33
N TYR A 137 16.53 0.18 -0.95
CA TYR A 137 17.86 0.70 -0.64
C TYR A 137 17.92 2.13 -1.17
N SER A 138 18.30 3.06 -0.30
CA SER A 138 18.75 4.41 -0.68
C SER A 138 20.17 4.35 -1.23
#